data_AF-A0A7S0LGP7-F1
#
_entry.id   AF-A0A7S0LGP7-F1
#
_cell.length_a   1.000
_cell.length_b   1.000
_cell.length_c   1.000
_cell.angle_alpha   90.00
_cell.angle_beta   90.00
_cell.angle_gamma   90.00
#
_symmetry.space_group_name_H-M   'P 1'
#
loop_
_entity.id
_entity.type
_entity.pdbx_description
1 polymer ?
#
loop_
_entity_poly.entity_id
_entity_poly.type
_entity_poly.pdbx_seq_one_letter_code
_entity_poly.pdbx_strand_id
1 'polypeptide(L)'
;HARGLPNKCKLLSRQRGYHGVTVAAGSLTGLPYVHDRMGLPLKSVCPAHVTCPSFYREGRPDETEAQFVQRLAAELDGAIVANGGAAEVAAFIAEPIQGAGGVVVPPAGYFA
;
A
#
# COMPACT_ATOMS: atom_id res chain seq x y z
N HIS A 1 -7.85 18.44 -15.54
CA HIS A 1 -6.88 18.20 -14.45
C HIS A 1 -5.67 19.12 -14.62
N ALA A 2 -5.18 19.74 -13.54
CA ALA A 2 -4.20 20.84 -13.56
C ALA A 2 -2.84 20.53 -14.23
N ARG A 3 -2.50 19.26 -14.44
CA ARG A 3 -1.24 18.82 -15.06
C ARG A 3 -1.40 18.09 -16.40
N GLY A 4 -2.62 18.04 -16.96
CA GLY A 4 -2.86 17.34 -18.24
C GLY A 4 -2.74 15.81 -18.21
N LEU A 5 -2.75 15.19 -17.02
CA LEU A 5 -2.65 13.74 -16.83
C LEU A 5 -3.98 13.17 -16.30
N PRO A 6 -5.04 13.06 -17.12
CA PRO A 6 -6.39 12.70 -16.66
C PRO A 6 -6.49 11.25 -16.13
N ASN A 7 -5.66 10.35 -16.63
CA ASN A 7 -5.70 8.93 -16.23
C ASN A 7 -4.81 8.64 -15.01
N LYS A 8 -4.00 9.60 -14.56
CA LYS A 8 -3.09 9.44 -13.42
C LYS A 8 -3.86 9.65 -12.12
N CYS A 9 -4.67 8.66 -11.74
CA CYS A 9 -5.58 8.74 -10.59
C CYS A 9 -5.51 7.56 -9.61
N LYS A 10 -4.86 6.44 -9.98
CA LYS A 10 -4.78 5.26 -9.10
C LYS A 10 -3.86 5.52 -7.92
N LEU A 11 -4.22 4.98 -6.77
CA LEU A 11 -3.49 5.12 -5.53
C LEU A 11 -3.05 3.73 -5.06
N LEU A 12 -1.82 3.59 -4.61
CA LEU A 12 -1.34 2.37 -3.96
C LEU A 12 -1.32 2.56 -2.45
N SER A 13 -1.61 1.51 -1.71
CA SER A 13 -1.59 1.50 -0.25
C SER A 13 -1.00 0.19 0.25
N ARG A 14 -0.98 -0.03 1.57
CA ARG A 14 -0.42 -1.20 2.22
C ARG A 14 -1.49 -2.03 2.90
N GLN A 15 -1.23 -3.33 2.97
CA GLN A 15 -1.95 -4.21 3.87
C GLN A 15 -1.82 -3.68 5.31
N ARG A 16 -2.94 -3.75 6.04
CA ARG A 16 -3.10 -3.25 7.41
C ARG A 16 -2.97 -1.72 7.56
N GLY A 17 -2.84 -0.95 6.48
CA GLY A 17 -2.87 0.52 6.56
C GLY A 17 -4.29 0.97 6.91
N TYR A 18 -4.43 2.05 7.68
CA TYR A 18 -5.73 2.66 7.96
C TYR A 18 -5.75 4.12 7.52
N HIS A 19 -6.62 4.42 6.55
CA HIS A 19 -6.73 5.75 5.96
C HIS A 19 -8.14 6.34 6.08
N GLY A 20 -9.03 5.66 6.80
CA GLY A 20 -10.40 6.07 7.05
C GLY A 20 -11.44 5.09 6.49
N VAL A 21 -12.71 5.49 6.54
CA VAL A 21 -13.87 4.63 6.24
C VAL A 21 -14.86 5.22 5.22
N THR A 22 -14.56 6.38 4.62
CA THR A 22 -15.30 6.83 3.42
C THR A 22 -15.00 5.92 2.24
N VAL A 23 -15.81 5.89 1.17
CA VAL A 23 -15.64 4.92 0.06
C VAL A 23 -14.21 4.91 -0.53
N ALA A 24 -13.64 6.10 -0.81
CA ALA A 24 -12.28 6.20 -1.34
C ALA A 24 -11.22 5.88 -0.27
N ALA A 25 -11.38 6.40 0.95
CA ALA A 25 -10.43 6.15 2.04
C ALA A 25 -10.43 4.69 2.52
N GLY A 26 -11.61 4.07 2.57
CA GLY A 26 -11.80 2.66 2.87
C GLY A 26 -11.22 1.76 1.78
N SER A 27 -11.23 2.21 0.51
CA SER A 27 -10.50 1.51 -0.55
C SER A 27 -8.99 1.50 -0.32
N LEU A 28 -8.44 2.55 0.30
CA LEU A 28 -7.02 2.63 0.68
C LEU A 28 -6.71 1.86 1.97
N THR A 29 -7.68 1.74 2.88
CA THR A 29 -7.52 1.00 4.13
C THR A 29 -7.35 -0.48 3.83
N GLY A 30 -6.22 -1.07 4.20
CA GLY A 30 -5.88 -2.47 3.97
C GLY A 30 -6.35 -3.42 5.08
N LEU A 31 -7.50 -3.13 5.71
CA LEU A 31 -8.07 -3.93 6.81
C LEU A 31 -9.37 -4.61 6.37
N PRO A 32 -9.47 -5.95 6.41
CA PRO A 32 -10.61 -6.69 5.85
C PRO A 32 -11.99 -6.22 6.33
N TYR A 33 -12.12 -5.90 7.63
CA TYR A 33 -13.40 -5.47 8.21
C TYR A 33 -13.93 -4.14 7.62
N VAL A 34 -13.08 -3.32 6.99
CA VAL A 34 -13.50 -2.09 6.31
C VAL A 34 -14.07 -2.40 4.92
N HIS A 35 -13.74 -3.56 4.35
CA HIS A 35 -14.18 -3.99 3.02
C HIS A 35 -15.40 -4.90 3.06
N ASP A 36 -15.57 -5.64 4.16
CA ASP A 36 -16.61 -6.65 4.34
C ASP A 36 -17.99 -6.10 3.97
N ARG A 37 -18.58 -6.71 2.92
CA ARG A 37 -19.93 -6.38 2.39
C ARG A 37 -20.08 -4.97 1.81
N MET A 38 -19.00 -4.21 1.65
CA MET A 38 -19.03 -2.82 1.16
C MET A 38 -18.71 -2.69 -0.34
N GLY A 39 -18.33 -3.79 -1.01
CA GLY A 39 -17.86 -3.75 -2.40
C GLY A 39 -16.52 -3.02 -2.58
N LEU A 40 -15.70 -3.00 -1.52
CA LEU A 40 -14.38 -2.39 -1.48
C LEU A 40 -13.27 -3.46 -1.55
N PRO A 41 -12.06 -3.09 -1.99
CA PRO A 41 -11.64 -1.78 -2.48
C PRO A 41 -12.13 -1.49 -3.91
N LEU A 42 -12.46 -0.23 -4.22
CA LEU A 42 -12.70 0.18 -5.60
C LEU A 42 -11.39 0.12 -6.38
N LYS A 43 -11.31 -0.75 -7.40
CA LYS A 43 -10.09 -0.92 -8.21
C LYS A 43 -9.69 0.33 -9.01
N SER A 44 -10.63 1.22 -9.29
CA SER A 44 -10.38 2.53 -9.87
C SER A 44 -9.70 3.51 -8.91
N VAL A 45 -9.78 3.27 -7.59
CA VAL A 45 -9.14 4.07 -6.54
C VAL A 45 -7.88 3.39 -6.06
N CYS A 46 -8.01 2.19 -5.49
CA CYS A 46 -6.91 1.40 -4.94
C CYS A 46 -6.90 0.01 -5.57
N PRO A 47 -6.14 -0.20 -6.65
CA PRO A 47 -6.12 -1.49 -7.32
C PRO A 47 -5.37 -2.57 -6.53
N ALA A 48 -4.39 -2.17 -5.71
CA ALA A 48 -3.52 -3.08 -4.96
C ALA A 48 -3.11 -2.52 -3.59
N HIS A 49 -3.00 -3.44 -2.63
CA HIS A 49 -2.38 -3.22 -1.32
C HIS A 49 -1.09 -4.03 -1.26
N VAL A 50 0.07 -3.36 -1.20
CA VAL A 50 1.37 -4.03 -1.06
C VAL A 50 1.59 -4.53 0.37
N THR A 51 2.54 -5.46 0.55
CA THR A 51 2.80 -6.11 1.83
C THR A 51 3.04 -5.13 2.98
N CYS A 52 2.55 -5.49 4.17
CA CYS A 52 2.79 -4.74 5.39
C CYS A 52 4.29 -4.80 5.75
N PRO A 53 4.96 -3.69 6.10
CA PRO A 53 6.35 -3.70 6.54
C PRO A 53 6.50 -4.17 8.00
N SER A 54 5.96 -5.36 8.30
CA SER A 54 6.16 -6.05 9.56
C SER A 54 7.09 -7.24 9.32
N PHE A 55 8.39 -7.04 9.53
CA PHE A 55 9.38 -8.12 9.34
C PHE A 55 9.06 -9.36 10.18
N TYR A 56 8.52 -9.16 11.39
CA TYR A 56 8.05 -10.24 12.26
C TYR A 56 6.98 -11.14 11.63
N ARG A 57 6.07 -10.59 10.80
CA ARG A 57 4.94 -11.35 10.23
C ARG A 57 5.19 -11.76 8.79
N GLU A 58 5.83 -10.88 8.02
CA GLU A 58 5.95 -10.98 6.58
C GLU A 58 7.37 -11.38 6.13
N GLY A 59 8.32 -11.48 7.07
CA GLY A 59 9.67 -11.97 6.81
C GLY A 59 9.67 -13.45 6.41
N ARG A 60 10.52 -13.80 5.47
CA ARG A 60 10.71 -15.19 5.03
C ARG A 60 11.79 -15.89 5.87
N PRO A 61 11.80 -17.23 5.90
CA PRO A 61 12.95 -17.97 6.43
C PRO A 61 14.25 -17.50 5.78
N ASP A 62 15.29 -17.31 6.59
CA ASP A 62 16.63 -16.86 6.19
C ASP A 62 16.70 -15.47 5.52
N GLU A 63 15.62 -14.70 5.56
CA GLU A 63 15.60 -13.31 5.10
C GLU A 63 16.11 -12.39 6.20
N THR A 64 17.07 -11.53 5.89
CA THR A 64 17.48 -10.44 6.77
C THR A 64 16.49 -9.27 6.67
N GLU A 65 16.43 -8.42 7.69
CA GLU A 65 15.56 -7.24 7.69
C GLU A 65 15.88 -6.28 6.52
N ALA A 66 17.15 -6.18 6.11
CA ALA A 66 17.55 -5.40 4.94
C ALA A 66 17.06 -6.00 3.61
N GLN A 67 17.15 -7.33 3.45
CA GLN A 67 16.60 -8.03 2.28
C GLN A 67 15.07 -7.91 2.23
N PHE A 68 14.41 -7.95 3.39
CA PHE A 68 12.98 -7.70 3.51
C PHE A 68 12.61 -6.31 2.97
N VAL A 69 13.32 -5.25 3.39
CA VAL A 69 13.11 -3.89 2.87
C VAL A 69 13.29 -3.83 1.34
N GLN A 70 14.36 -4.43 0.81
CA GLN A 70 14.60 -4.48 -0.63
C GLN A 70 13.48 -5.20 -1.38
N ARG A 71 12.96 -6.30 -0.82
CA ARG A 71 11.82 -7.02 -1.39
C ARG A 71 10.56 -6.17 -1.43
N LEU A 72 10.25 -5.42 -0.37
CA LEU A 72 9.09 -4.53 -0.34
C LEU A 72 9.21 -3.38 -1.35
N ALA A 73 10.41 -2.83 -1.53
CA ALA A 73 10.66 -1.82 -2.55
C ALA A 73 10.43 -2.38 -3.96
N ALA A 74 11.00 -3.57 -4.25
CA ALA A 74 10.80 -4.25 -5.54
C ALA A 74 9.33 -4.62 -5.79
N GLU A 75 8.59 -5.02 -4.74
CA GLU A 75 7.16 -5.28 -4.82
C GLU A 75 6.36 -4.01 -5.17
N LEU A 76 6.69 -2.87 -4.56
CA LEU A 76 6.04 -1.60 -4.87
C LEU A 76 6.29 -1.20 -6.33
N ASP A 77 7.53 -1.31 -6.81
CA ASP A 77 7.86 -1.05 -8.22
C ASP A 77 7.08 -1.97 -9.17
N GLY A 78 7.02 -3.25 -8.84
CA GLY A 78 6.22 -4.23 -9.58
C GLY A 78 4.72 -3.88 -9.59
N ALA A 79 4.17 -3.46 -8.45
CA ALA A 79 2.79 -3.02 -8.33
C ALA A 79 2.52 -1.74 -9.14
N ILE A 80 3.46 -0.80 -9.20
CA ILE A 80 3.34 0.40 -10.04
C ILE A 80 3.25 -0.02 -11.51
N VAL A 81 4.17 -0.85 -11.99
CA VAL A 81 4.19 -1.33 -13.38
C VAL A 81 2.91 -2.10 -13.73
N ALA A 82 2.51 -3.05 -12.89
CA ALA A 82 1.31 -3.87 -13.11
C ALA A 82 0.01 -3.06 -13.19
N ASN A 83 -0.02 -1.85 -12.60
CA ASN A 83 -1.21 -1.00 -12.56
C ASN A 83 -1.18 0.16 -13.57
N GLY A 84 -0.32 0.08 -14.59
CA GLY A 84 -0.23 1.06 -15.68
C GLY A 84 0.87 2.11 -15.50
N GLY A 85 1.77 1.89 -14.53
CA GLY A 85 2.96 2.70 -14.34
C GLY A 85 2.67 4.16 -13.98
N ALA A 86 3.65 5.03 -14.25
CA ALA A 86 3.58 6.45 -13.94
C ALA A 86 2.50 7.23 -14.71
N ALA A 87 1.89 6.63 -15.72
CA ALA A 87 0.78 7.24 -16.48
C ALA A 87 -0.57 7.10 -15.73
N GLU A 88 -0.71 6.10 -14.87
CA GLU A 88 -1.96 5.72 -14.21
C GLU A 88 -1.87 5.84 -12.68
N VAL A 89 -0.72 5.48 -12.09
CA VAL A 89 -0.49 5.57 -10.64
C VAL A 89 -0.09 6.99 -10.24
N ALA A 90 -0.94 7.62 -9.44
CA ALA A 90 -0.78 8.99 -8.97
C ALA A 90 0.08 9.09 -7.72
N ALA A 91 -0.11 8.19 -6.76
CA ALA A 91 0.58 8.23 -5.47
C ALA A 91 0.60 6.86 -4.77
N PHE A 92 1.50 6.77 -3.80
CA PHE A 92 1.54 5.72 -2.79
C PHE A 92 1.28 6.36 -1.42
N ILE A 93 0.38 5.78 -0.63
CA ILE A 93 -0.02 6.28 0.67
C ILE A 93 0.52 5.34 1.75
N ALA A 94 1.20 5.91 2.75
CA ALA A 94 1.80 5.16 3.84
C ALA A 94 1.75 5.96 5.15
N GLU A 95 1.39 5.29 6.23
CA GLU A 95 1.62 5.79 7.58
C GLU A 95 3.10 5.58 7.97
N PRO A 96 3.76 6.53 8.65
CA PRO A 96 5.10 6.33 9.19
C PRO A 96 5.17 5.15 10.18
N ILE A 97 4.13 5.00 10.99
CA ILE A 97 3.88 3.85 11.89
C ILE A 97 2.41 3.48 11.70
N GLN A 98 2.09 2.22 11.38
CA GLN A 98 0.69 1.82 11.17
C GLN A 98 -0.02 1.66 12.51
N GLY A 99 -0.96 2.56 12.81
CA GLY A 99 -1.65 2.60 14.09
C GLY A 99 -2.69 1.49 14.24
N ALA A 100 -3.87 1.71 13.65
CA ALA A 100 -4.99 0.76 13.70
C ALA A 100 -4.66 -0.60 13.04
N GLY A 101 -3.63 -0.64 12.19
CA GLY A 101 -3.04 -1.86 11.66
C GLY A 101 -2.37 -2.78 12.68
N GLY A 102 -2.25 -2.35 13.94
CA GLY A 102 -1.67 -3.11 15.03
C GLY A 102 -0.29 -2.62 15.48
N VAL A 103 -0.07 -1.30 15.47
CA VAL A 103 1.17 -0.62 15.91
C VAL A 103 2.40 -1.25 15.26
N VAL A 104 2.50 -1.09 13.93
CA VAL A 104 3.62 -1.62 13.15
C VAL A 104 4.63 -0.51 12.92
N VAL A 105 5.80 -0.65 13.56
CA VAL A 105 6.99 0.15 13.28
C VAL A 105 7.68 -0.47 12.06
N PRO A 106 7.93 0.29 10.99
CA PRO A 106 8.62 -0.25 9.82
C PRO A 106 10.08 -0.57 10.14
N PRO A 107 10.69 -1.54 9.44
CA PRO A 107 12.09 -1.90 9.59
C PRO A 107 13.01 -0.72 9.24
N ALA A 108 14.25 -0.77 9.75
CA ALA A 108 15.25 0.24 9.45
C ALA A 108 15.49 0.36 7.93
N GLY A 109 15.58 1.58 7.42
CA GLY A 109 15.79 1.85 5.99
C GLY A 109 14.54 1.77 5.11
N TYR A 110 13.35 1.48 5.65
CA TYR A 110 12.12 1.35 4.85
C TYR A 110 11.71 2.61 4.08
N PHE A 111 11.96 3.80 4.62
CA PHE A 111 11.66 5.09 3.98
C PHE A 111 12.91 5.85 3.49
N ALA A 112 14.08 5.19 3.47
CA ALA A 112 15.35 5.82 3.13
C ALA A 112 15.55 5.99 1.62
#